data_AF-A0A356HZ89-F1
#
_entry.id   AF-A0A356HZ89-F1
#
_cell.length_a   1.000
_cell.length_b   1.000
_cell.length_c   1.000
_cell.angle_alpha   90.00
_cell.angle_beta   90.00
_cell.angle_gamma   90.00
#
_symmetry.space_group_name_H-M   'P 1'
#
loop_
_entity.id
_entity.type
_entity.pdbx_description
1 polymer ?
#
loop_
_entity_poly.entity_id
_entity_poly.type
_entity_poly.pdbx_seq_one_letter_code
_entity_poly.pdbx_strand_id
1 'polypeptide(L)'
;MKDNISHTEINYIKRRLAPIMRQTTAIFSVVVVTGARQVGKSTMLRNEFQDFAYITMDDYDIMERARLDPQSLWRDKDCIIIDEALCKCQIRIYEVCSPCTKP
;
A
#
# COMPACT_ATOMS: atom_id res chain seq x y z
N MET A 1 36.33 8.76 7.96
CA MET A 1 36.76 8.86 6.56
C MET A 1 35.63 8.29 5.72
N LYS A 2 34.81 9.20 5.13
CA LYS A 2 33.63 8.99 4.27
C LYS A 2 32.49 8.21 4.97
N ASP A 3 31.23 8.64 5.00
CA ASP A 3 30.44 9.18 3.89
C ASP A 3 29.53 10.32 4.34
N ASN A 4 29.76 11.51 3.79
CA ASN A 4 28.76 12.57 3.72
C ASN A 4 27.68 12.11 2.74
N ILE A 5 26.67 11.37 3.21
CA ILE A 5 25.46 11.17 2.42
C ILE A 5 24.62 12.43 2.66
N SER A 6 24.79 13.42 1.78
CA SER A 6 23.91 14.58 1.73
C SER A 6 22.47 14.09 1.62
N HIS A 7 21.59 14.56 2.50
CA HIS A 7 20.14 14.27 2.52
C HIS A 7 19.40 14.68 1.21
N THR A 8 20.13 15.09 0.17
CA THR A 8 19.60 15.81 -0.99
C THR A 8 19.38 14.95 -2.24
N GLU A 9 19.92 13.73 -2.40
CA GLU A 9 19.76 13.02 -3.70
C GLU A 9 19.59 11.50 -3.62
N ILE A 10 18.54 11.04 -2.93
CA ILE A 10 17.82 9.84 -3.41
C ILE A 10 16.59 10.38 -4.13
N ASN A 11 16.78 10.87 -5.36
CA ASN A 11 15.67 11.33 -6.17
C ASN A 11 14.81 10.11 -6.53
N TYR A 12 13.52 10.15 -6.18
CA TYR A 12 12.61 9.06 -6.46
C TYR A 12 12.46 8.89 -7.97
N ILE A 13 12.82 7.70 -8.48
CA ILE A 13 12.67 7.39 -9.90
C ILE A 13 11.22 7.01 -10.16
N LYS A 14 10.51 7.86 -10.92
CA LYS A 14 9.13 7.62 -11.31
C LYS A 14 8.98 6.29 -12.03
N ARG A 15 8.07 5.44 -11.54
CA ARG A 15 7.87 4.09 -12.07
C ARG A 15 7.01 4.15 -13.34
N ARG A 16 7.43 3.45 -14.39
CA ARG A 16 6.63 3.28 -15.62
C ARG A 16 5.26 2.65 -15.36
N LEU A 17 5.14 1.85 -14.28
CA LEU A 17 3.91 1.17 -13.89
C LEU A 17 2.91 2.08 -13.14
N ALA A 18 3.36 3.22 -12.61
CA ALA A 18 2.52 4.14 -11.84
C ALA A 18 1.23 4.58 -12.56
N PRO A 19 1.27 5.06 -13.83
CA PRO A 19 0.05 5.49 -14.52
C PRO A 19 -0.93 4.33 -14.77
N ILE A 20 -0.42 3.14 -15.10
CA ILE A 20 -1.25 1.95 -15.32
C ILE A 20 -1.93 1.56 -14.00
N MET A 21 -1.20 1.54 -12.89
CA MET A 21 -1.80 1.24 -11.59
C MET A 21 -2.85 2.26 -11.17
N ARG A 22 -2.65 3.55 -11.46
CA ARG A 22 -3.65 4.59 -11.18
C ARG A 22 -4.94 4.36 -11.97
N GLN A 23 -4.84 3.94 -13.24
CA GLN A 23 -6.00 3.58 -14.04
C GLN A 23 -6.68 2.31 -13.51
N THR A 24 -5.90 1.28 -13.19
CA THR A 24 -6.42 0.01 -12.66
C THR A 24 -7.15 0.23 -11.32
N THR A 25 -6.62 1.07 -10.43
CA THR A 25 -7.26 1.39 -9.14
C THR A 25 -8.54 2.20 -9.28
N ALA A 26 -8.73 2.93 -10.39
CA ALA A 26 -10.00 3.62 -10.67
C ALA A 26 -11.09 2.67 -11.21
N ILE A 27 -10.68 1.55 -11.83
CA ILE A 27 -11.60 0.58 -12.44
C ILE A 27 -11.94 -0.56 -11.47
N PHE A 28 -10.95 -1.03 -10.72
CA PHE A 28 -11.08 -2.18 -9.84
C PHE A 28 -11.07 -1.78 -8.37
N SER A 29 -12.07 -2.27 -7.64
CA SER A 29 -12.18 -2.17 -6.18
C SER A 29 -10.95 -2.67 -5.41
N VAL A 30 -10.26 -3.67 -5.95
CA VAL A 30 -9.09 -4.29 -5.31
C VAL A 30 -8.02 -4.54 -6.35
N VAL A 31 -6.81 -4.05 -6.08
CA VAL A 31 -5.63 -4.26 -6.94
C VAL A 31 -4.52 -4.90 -6.10
N VAL A 32 -4.09 -6.09 -6.50
CA VAL A 32 -2.98 -6.80 -5.84
C VAL A 32 -1.69 -6.53 -6.60
N VAL A 33 -0.70 -5.98 -5.90
CA VAL A 33 0.62 -5.68 -6.46
C VAL A 33 1.62 -6.71 -5.96
N THR A 34 2.08 -7.57 -6.86
CA THR A 34 3.09 -8.59 -6.55
C THR A 34 4.39 -8.33 -7.31
N GLY A 35 5.48 -8.97 -6.88
CA GLY A 35 6.77 -8.87 -7.55
C GLY A 35 7.93 -9.23 -6.62
N ALA A 36 9.14 -9.36 -7.18
CA ALA A 36 10.33 -9.78 -6.44
C ALA A 36 10.60 -8.94 -5.17
N ARG A 37 11.27 -9.54 -4.17
CA ARG A 37 11.69 -8.82 -2.96
C ARG A 37 12.68 -7.70 -3.33
N GLN A 38 12.68 -6.61 -2.56
CA GLN A 38 13.63 -5.50 -2.70
C GLN A 38 13.60 -4.69 -4.01
N VAL A 39 12.56 -4.85 -4.84
CA VAL A 39 12.37 -4.01 -6.05
C VAL A 39 11.72 -2.65 -5.77
N GLY A 40 11.51 -2.31 -4.48
CA GLY A 40 10.96 -1.03 -4.03
C GLY A 40 9.45 -0.86 -4.26
N LYS A 41 8.65 -1.93 -4.22
CA LYS A 41 7.18 -1.85 -4.38
C LYS A 41 6.55 -0.88 -3.37
N SER A 42 6.86 -1.06 -2.08
CA SER A 42 6.40 -0.20 -0.99
C SER A 42 6.83 1.26 -1.20
N THR A 43 8.05 1.50 -1.69
CA THR A 43 8.53 2.87 -2.00
C THR A 43 7.68 3.53 -3.09
N MET A 44 7.28 2.82 -4.14
CA MET A 44 6.41 3.36 -5.18
C MET A 44 5.00 3.61 -4.67
N LEU A 45 4.44 2.67 -3.90
CA LEU A 45 3.12 2.85 -3.29
C LEU A 45 3.08 4.10 -2.40
N ARG A 46 4.10 4.29 -1.55
CA ARG A 46 4.21 5.47 -0.69
C ARG A 46 4.40 6.79 -1.45
N ASN A 47 5.05 6.78 -2.62
CA ASN A 47 5.30 7.99 -3.40
C ASN A 47 4.16 8.36 -4.37
N GLU A 48 3.57 7.38 -5.06
CA GLU A 48 2.56 7.62 -6.12
C GLU A 48 1.12 7.59 -5.62
N PHE A 49 0.88 7.04 -4.42
CA PHE A 49 -0.44 6.88 -3.80
C PHE A 49 -0.45 7.50 -2.40
N GLN A 50 0.11 8.70 -2.26
CA GLN A 50 0.14 9.45 -0.99
C GLN A 50 -1.27 9.78 -0.46
N ASP A 51 -2.26 9.78 -1.35
CA ASP A 51 -3.66 10.03 -1.05
C ASP A 51 -4.42 8.79 -0.55
N PHE A 52 -3.75 7.64 -0.44
CA PHE A 52 -4.29 6.40 0.10
C PHE A 52 -3.78 6.23 1.53
N ALA A 53 -4.65 5.75 2.43
CA ALA A 53 -4.21 5.38 3.75
C ALA A 53 -3.29 4.15 3.66
N TYR A 54 -2.10 4.24 4.21
CA TYR A 54 -1.12 3.16 4.17
C TYR A 54 -1.12 2.39 5.50
N ILE A 55 -1.35 1.08 5.42
CA ILE A 55 -1.39 0.15 6.54
C ILE A 55 -0.39 -0.97 6.27
N THR A 56 0.39 -1.36 7.27
CA THR A 56 1.35 -2.46 7.16
C THR A 56 0.98 -3.58 8.13
N MET A 57 0.93 -4.82 7.64
CA MET A 57 0.64 -6.01 8.45
C MET A 57 1.89 -6.52 9.22
N ASP A 58 3.02 -5.85 9.07
CA ASP A 58 4.18 -6.07 9.93
C ASP A 58 3.98 -5.48 11.33
N ASP A 59 3.12 -4.47 11.46
CA ASP A 59 2.76 -3.89 12.74
C ASP A 59 1.87 -4.86 13.55
N TYR A 60 2.29 -5.16 14.77
CA TYR A 60 1.59 -6.09 15.66
C TYR A 60 0.21 -5.56 16.06
N ASP A 61 0.08 -4.26 16.32
CA ASP A 61 -1.19 -3.66 16.74
C ASP A 61 -2.21 -3.71 15.59
N ILE A 62 -1.74 -3.46 14.37
CA ILE A 62 -2.57 -3.58 13.16
C ILE A 62 -3.00 -5.01 12.93
N MET A 63 -2.10 -5.98 13.13
CA MET A 63 -2.40 -7.40 13.03
C MET A 63 -3.45 -7.84 14.05
N GLU A 64 -3.36 -7.36 15.28
CA GLU A 64 -4.33 -7.65 16.32
C GLU A 64 -5.70 -7.04 16.00
N ARG A 65 -5.73 -5.77 15.58
CA ARG A 65 -6.96 -5.11 15.11
C ARG A 65 -7.60 -5.82 13.93
N ALA A 66 -6.81 -6.25 12.95
CA ALA A 66 -7.30 -7.01 11.80
C ALA A 66 -8.00 -8.32 12.19
N ARG A 67 -7.57 -8.95 13.30
CA ARG A 67 -8.16 -10.18 13.82
C ARG A 67 -9.41 -9.93 14.65
N LEU A 68 -9.42 -8.86 15.46
CA LEU A 68 -10.50 -8.57 16.39
C LEU A 68 -11.66 -7.81 15.73
N ASP A 69 -11.35 -6.78 14.95
CA ASP A 69 -12.30 -5.94 14.22
C ASP A 69 -11.67 -5.43 12.91
N PRO A 70 -11.76 -6.20 11.81
CA PRO A 70 -11.17 -5.82 10.53
C PRO A 70 -11.79 -4.54 9.95
N GLN A 71 -13.07 -4.26 10.20
CA GLN A 71 -13.74 -3.07 9.66
C GLN A 71 -13.14 -1.77 10.23
N SER A 72 -12.64 -1.81 11.47
CA SER A 72 -11.94 -0.66 12.08
C SER A 72 -10.74 -0.17 11.27
N LEU A 73 -10.13 -1.01 10.43
CA LEU A 73 -8.97 -0.64 9.62
C LEU A 73 -9.32 0.33 8.49
N TRP A 74 -10.56 0.26 7.98
CA TRP A 74 -10.99 0.95 6.76
C TRP A 74 -12.26 1.80 6.85
N ARG A 75 -12.97 1.76 7.98
CA ARG A 75 -14.25 2.45 8.17
C ARG A 75 -14.26 3.93 7.74
N ASP A 76 -13.17 4.65 8.02
CA ASP A 76 -13.07 6.10 7.77
C ASP A 76 -12.15 6.45 6.59
N LYS A 77 -11.88 5.50 5.69
CA LYS A 77 -10.91 5.65 4.61
C LYS A 77 -11.49 5.22 3.27
N ASP A 78 -11.44 6.11 2.29
CA ASP A 78 -11.96 5.86 0.95
C ASP A 78 -11.07 4.90 0.14
N CYS A 79 -9.77 4.94 0.38
CA CYS A 79 -8.75 4.32 -0.45
C CYS A 79 -7.60 3.85 0.46
N ILE A 80 -7.23 2.57 0.40
CA ILE A 80 -6.30 1.97 1.36
C ILE A 80 -5.29 1.07 0.66
N ILE A 81 -4.06 1.14 1.13
CA ILE A 81 -2.97 0.23 0.77
C ILE A 81 -2.67 -0.62 2.00
N ILE A 82 -2.74 -1.94 1.81
CA ILE A 82 -2.35 -2.92 2.82
C ILE A 82 -1.05 -3.58 2.34
N ASP A 83 0.06 -3.28 3.01
CA ASP A 83 1.36 -3.87 2.71
C ASP A 83 1.61 -5.15 3.51
N GLU A 84 2.41 -6.06 2.95
CA GLU A 84 2.80 -7.35 3.53
C GLU A 84 1.64 -8.30 3.94
N ALA A 85 0.43 -8.08 3.39
CA ALA A 85 -0.75 -8.92 3.65
C ALA A 85 -0.58 -10.40 3.28
N LEU A 86 0.39 -10.73 2.42
CA LEU A 86 0.63 -12.08 1.90
C LEU A 86 1.61 -12.91 2.76
N CYS A 87 2.35 -12.31 3.69
CA CYS A 87 3.44 -12.99 4.40
C CYS A 87 3.03 -13.59 5.76
N LYS A 88 1.76 -13.44 6.19
CA LYS A 88 1.23 -14.07 7.41
C LYS A 88 0.03 -14.95 7.07
N CYS A 89 0.24 -16.26 7.15
CA CYS A 89 -0.80 -17.28 7.04
C CYS A 89 -2.01 -16.91 7.93
N GLN A 90 -3.23 -16.93 7.37
CA GLN A 90 -4.53 -16.62 8.00
C GLN A 90 -4.98 -15.14 8.09
N ILE A 91 -4.91 -14.37 7.01
CA ILE A 91 -5.80 -13.21 6.87
C ILE A 91 -6.58 -13.34 5.58
N ARG A 92 -7.88 -13.59 5.71
CA ARG A 92 -8.83 -13.73 4.59
C ARG A 92 -9.71 -12.48 4.57
N ILE A 93 -9.19 -11.38 4.02
CA ILE A 93 -9.98 -10.16 3.85
C ILE A 93 -10.94 -10.39 2.68
N TYR A 94 -12.21 -10.62 2.98
CA TYR A 94 -13.30 -10.45 2.03
C TYR A 94 -14.10 -9.24 2.46
N GLU A 95 -13.72 -8.07 1.95
CA GLU A 95 -14.68 -6.98 1.82
C GLU A 95 -14.27 -6.12 0.63
N VAL A 96 -15.23 -5.92 -0.27
CA VAL A 96 -15.07 -5.20 -1.53
C VAL A 96 -15.11 -3.72 -1.18
N CYS A 97 -13.96 -3.05 -1.19
CA CYS A 97 -13.93 -1.59 -1.15
C CYS A 97 -14.67 -1.08 -2.39
N SER A 98 -15.66 -0.21 -2.23
CA SER A 98 -16.36 0.38 -3.38
C SER A 98 -15.34 1.05 -4.31
N PRO A 99 -15.51 1.00 -5.65
CA PRO A 99 -14.54 1.60 -6.57
C PRO A 99 -14.32 3.06 -6.16
N CYS A 100 -13.06 3.38 -5.85
CA CYS A 100 -12.63 4.69 -5.36
C CYS A 100 -12.76 5.68 -6.52
N THR A 101 -13.99 6.11 -6.78
CA THR A 101 -14.36 7.10 -7.78
C THR A 101 -14.28 8.45 -7.09
N LYS A 102 -13.07 9.00 -7.03
CA LYS A 102 -12.93 10.43 -6.71
C LYS A 102 -13.61 11.22 -7.85
N PRO A 103 -14.43 12.24 -7.55
CA PRO A 103 -15.00 13.12 -8.56
C PRO A 103 -13.93 13.91 -9.32
#